data_AF-A0A8J1M3Z1-F1
#
_entry.id   AF-A0A8J1M3Z1-F1
#
_cell.length_a   1.000
_cell.length_b   1.000
_cell.length_c   1.000
_cell.angle_alpha   90.00
_cell.angle_beta   90.00
_cell.angle_gamma   90.00
#
_symmetry.space_group_name_H-M   'P 1'
#
loop_
_entity.id
_entity.type
_entity.pdbx_description
1 polymer ?
#
loop_
_entity_poly.entity_id
_entity_poly.type
_entity_poly.pdbx_seq_one_letter_code
_entity_poly.pdbx_strand_id
1 'polypeptide(L)'
;MDAQKEALQRIITTLANKNDEIQNFIDTLNHRLRGVQANSGKVLSDLDDEFDSLYSFLDEMKEGMTSIIKQEQARKTQELQNQLTQCKKALESSEELLEFASQSVSIIEPEEFTKAARQIKDRVTMAPAFRLSLKPKVSDNMTHLMVDFSQERKIIQALKFLPVPKAPEIDPADCIVADNCVTITWRMTEEDSKIDHYVLEYRKTNYDGLPRVKDERCWESIDHIKETEYTLSGLRFDSKYMNFRVRACNKAVAGEYSDPVTLETKALMFSFDNTSSHLNLKVEESLIEWDPTGGKSQENKVKGKENKGSGHVTLLKNNTRSGTPSPKRTSVTSRPATVRGSRDRFTGESYTVLGDATIEGGQHYWEVKAQKDCKSYSVGITHKTIGKFDQLGKTNTSWCLYVNNWLQATFAAKHNNKAKPLETTVPDRIGIYCDFDGGQLAFYNADTKQLLYSFKTKFTQPVIPGFMVWCGGITLYTGLQVPSAVKTLQKSENGMSGSSSSLTNAVQ
;
A
#
# COMPACT_ATOMS: atom_id res chain seq x y z
N MET A 1 15.68 17.09 -69.92
CA MET A 1 14.73 18.00 -69.26
C MET A 1 14.08 17.31 -68.06
N ASP A 2 13.55 16.09 -68.21
CA ASP A 2 12.85 15.37 -67.12
C ASP A 2 13.74 14.99 -65.93
N ALA A 3 14.97 14.53 -66.16
CA ALA A 3 15.92 14.21 -65.08
C ALA A 3 16.29 15.44 -64.20
N GLN A 4 16.35 16.63 -64.79
CA GLN A 4 16.58 17.88 -64.05
C GLN A 4 15.33 18.28 -63.25
N LYS A 5 14.13 18.01 -63.78
CA LYS A 5 12.86 18.26 -63.13
C LYS A 5 12.65 17.36 -61.91
N GLU A 6 13.01 16.09 -62.01
CA GLU A 6 13.00 15.16 -60.87
C GLU A 6 14.02 15.52 -59.78
N ALA A 7 15.24 15.90 -60.17
CA ALA A 7 16.26 16.35 -59.20
C ALA A 7 15.78 17.59 -58.44
N LEU A 8 15.16 18.55 -59.14
CA LEU A 8 14.56 19.73 -58.53
C LEU A 8 13.41 19.35 -57.58
N GLN A 9 12.54 18.41 -57.96
CA GLN A 9 11.46 17.91 -57.10
C GLN A 9 12.00 17.28 -55.80
N ARG A 10 13.07 16.46 -55.86
CA ARG A 10 13.70 15.88 -54.65
C ARG A 10 14.30 16.94 -53.73
N ILE A 11 14.91 17.99 -54.31
CA ILE A 11 15.42 19.13 -53.54
C ILE A 11 14.27 19.87 -52.87
N ILE A 12 13.18 20.14 -53.59
CA ILE A 12 11.99 20.80 -53.05
C ILE A 12 11.40 19.99 -51.89
N THR A 13 11.24 18.67 -52.04
CA THR A 13 10.72 17.81 -50.96
C THR A 13 11.63 17.81 -49.73
N THR A 14 12.94 17.77 -49.92
CA THR A 14 13.91 17.79 -48.82
C THR A 14 13.88 19.14 -48.09
N LEU A 15 13.78 20.25 -48.84
CA LEU A 15 13.66 21.59 -48.29
C LEU A 15 12.34 21.77 -47.53
N ALA A 16 11.23 21.23 -48.05
CA ALA A 16 9.94 21.23 -47.37
C ALA A 16 10.00 20.45 -46.05
N ASN A 17 10.53 19.23 -46.06
CA ASN A 17 10.71 18.44 -44.83
C ASN A 17 11.59 19.16 -43.79
N LYS A 18 12.66 19.83 -44.24
CA LYS A 18 13.50 20.63 -43.33
C LYS A 18 12.81 21.88 -42.81
N ASN A 19 11.99 22.55 -43.62
CA ASN A 19 11.16 23.65 -43.13
C ASN A 19 10.16 23.17 -42.08
N ASP A 20 9.54 22.00 -42.26
CA ASP A 20 8.61 21.41 -41.28
C ASP A 20 9.34 21.03 -39.97
N GLU A 21 10.53 20.43 -40.04
CA GLU A 21 11.38 20.17 -38.86
C GLU A 21 11.74 21.45 -38.11
N ILE A 22 12.14 22.50 -38.84
CA ILE A 22 12.47 23.81 -38.26
C ILE A 22 11.23 24.43 -37.61
N GLN A 23 10.06 24.36 -38.24
CA GLN A 23 8.81 24.88 -37.69
C GLN A 23 8.42 24.16 -36.39
N ASN A 24 8.51 22.83 -36.37
CA ASN A 24 8.28 22.02 -35.16
C ASN A 24 9.26 22.36 -34.04
N PHE A 25 10.53 22.61 -34.38
CA PHE A 25 11.54 23.03 -33.42
C PHE A 25 11.25 24.43 -32.86
N ILE A 26 10.84 25.39 -33.71
CA ILE A 26 10.41 26.73 -33.29
C ILE A 26 9.22 26.63 -32.32
N ASP A 27 8.23 25.79 -32.61
CA ASP A 27 7.07 25.60 -31.74
C ASP A 27 7.47 24.98 -30.39
N THR A 28 8.41 24.03 -30.41
CA THR A 28 9.00 23.45 -29.19
C THR A 28 9.73 24.51 -28.36
N LEU A 29 10.51 25.39 -29.00
CA LEU A 29 11.19 26.49 -28.32
C LEU A 29 10.21 27.50 -27.73
N ASN A 30 9.18 27.90 -28.48
CA ASN A 30 8.14 28.81 -28.00
C ASN A 30 7.35 28.22 -26.83
N HIS A 31 7.09 26.90 -26.85
CA HIS A 31 6.48 26.21 -25.72
C HIS A 31 7.38 26.22 -24.49
N ARG A 32 8.68 25.87 -24.63
CA ARG A 32 9.65 25.94 -23.53
C ARG A 32 9.81 27.35 -22.98
N LEU A 33 9.85 28.38 -23.83
CA LEU A 33 9.95 29.77 -23.43
C LEU A 33 8.75 30.19 -22.57
N ARG A 34 7.52 29.87 -23.00
CA ARG A 34 6.31 30.11 -22.20
C ARG A 34 6.35 29.34 -20.88
N GLY A 35 6.83 28.10 -20.89
CA GLY A 35 7.03 27.29 -19.69
C GLY A 35 8.00 27.95 -18.70
N VAL A 36 9.14 28.45 -19.16
CA VAL A 36 10.11 29.18 -18.32
C VAL A 36 9.48 30.45 -17.75
N GLN A 37 8.78 31.24 -18.55
CA GLN A 37 8.10 32.45 -18.10
C GLN A 37 7.07 32.14 -17.01
N ALA A 38 6.18 31.17 -17.24
CA ALA A 38 5.16 30.77 -16.27
C ALA A 38 5.78 30.23 -14.98
N ASN A 39 6.78 29.35 -15.08
CA ASN A 39 7.47 28.78 -13.91
C ASN A 39 8.21 29.87 -13.12
N SER A 40 8.88 30.81 -13.80
CA SER A 40 9.55 31.93 -13.12
C SER A 40 8.57 32.84 -12.40
N GLY A 41 7.40 33.12 -12.99
CA GLY A 41 6.34 33.89 -12.34
C GLY A 41 5.80 33.19 -11.10
N LYS A 42 5.62 31.87 -11.17
CA LYS A 42 5.23 31.07 -10.00
C LYS A 42 6.27 31.12 -8.89
N VAL A 43 7.55 30.90 -9.20
CA VAL A 43 8.63 30.94 -8.21
C VAL A 43 8.77 32.32 -7.56
N LEU A 44 8.51 33.40 -8.30
CA LEU A 44 8.47 34.75 -7.73
C LEU A 44 7.30 34.92 -6.74
N SER A 45 6.10 34.45 -7.10
CA SER A 45 4.94 34.47 -6.19
C SER A 45 5.18 33.65 -4.92
N ASP A 46 5.70 32.43 -5.07
CA ASP A 46 6.01 31.55 -3.93
C ASP A 46 7.07 32.18 -3.00
N LEU A 47 8.02 32.94 -3.56
CA LEU A 47 9.02 33.69 -2.78
C LEU A 47 8.39 34.84 -1.99
N ASP A 48 7.52 35.62 -2.63
CA ASP A 48 6.81 36.73 -1.98
C ASP A 48 5.94 36.20 -0.83
N ASP A 49 5.23 35.08 -1.03
CA ASP A 49 4.39 34.45 0.00
C ASP A 49 5.20 34.00 1.23
N GLU A 50 6.40 33.43 1.04
CA GLU A 50 7.28 33.04 2.15
C GLU A 50 7.84 34.26 2.91
N PHE A 51 8.13 35.37 2.22
CA PHE A 51 8.53 36.62 2.88
C PHE A 51 7.37 37.25 3.66
N ASP A 52 6.16 37.27 3.10
CA ASP A 52 4.96 37.76 3.77
C ASP A 52 4.64 36.96 5.03
N SER A 53 4.85 35.65 4.99
CA SER A 53 4.76 34.78 6.18
C SER A 53 5.77 35.17 7.25
N LEU A 54 7.04 35.39 6.89
CA LEU A 54 8.09 35.83 7.82
C LEU A 54 7.80 37.23 8.39
N TYR A 55 7.32 38.16 7.57
CA TYR A 55 6.93 39.50 8.03
C TYR A 55 5.78 39.43 9.04
N SER A 56 4.77 38.62 8.76
CA SER A 56 3.62 38.43 9.66
C SER A 56 4.06 37.89 11.02
N PHE A 57 4.96 36.90 11.02
CA PHE A 57 5.51 36.33 12.25
C PHE A 57 6.34 37.35 13.05
N LEU A 58 7.17 38.14 12.38
CA LEU A 58 7.96 39.19 13.03
C LEU A 58 7.08 40.31 13.61
N ASP A 59 6.00 40.67 12.92
CA ASP A 59 5.06 41.68 13.42
C ASP A 59 4.30 41.17 14.65
N GLU A 60 3.85 39.90 14.64
CA GLU A 60 3.23 39.27 15.81
C GLU A 60 4.19 39.22 17.01
N MET A 61 5.46 38.87 16.79
CA MET A 61 6.49 38.91 17.84
C MET A 61 6.69 40.32 18.40
N LYS A 62 6.74 41.32 17.52
CA LYS A 62 6.90 42.74 17.91
C LYS A 62 5.70 43.23 18.72
N GLU A 63 4.48 42.91 18.32
CA GLU A 63 3.27 43.26 19.08
C GLU A 63 3.27 42.59 20.46
N GLY A 64 3.66 41.31 20.53
CA GLY A 64 3.83 40.59 21.80
C GLY A 64 4.83 41.27 22.75
N MET A 65 6.04 41.58 22.26
CA MET A 65 7.06 42.29 23.06
C MET A 65 6.62 43.69 23.48
N THR A 66 5.96 44.42 22.58
CA THR A 66 5.43 45.76 22.84
C THR A 66 4.36 45.73 23.94
N SER A 67 3.50 44.72 23.93
CA SER A 67 2.47 44.51 24.97
C SER A 67 3.10 44.31 26.35
N ILE A 68 4.16 43.50 26.44
CA ILE A 68 4.90 43.27 27.71
C ILE A 68 5.49 44.59 28.24
N ILE A 69 6.12 45.38 27.37
CA ILE A 69 6.70 46.68 27.78
C ILE A 69 5.61 47.64 28.26
N LYS A 70 4.49 47.75 27.52
CA LYS A 70 3.35 48.60 27.89
C LYS A 70 2.74 48.17 29.22
N GLN A 71 2.60 46.86 29.46
CA GLN A 71 2.07 46.32 30.71
C GLN A 71 2.98 46.65 31.90
N GLU A 72 4.30 46.46 31.75
CA GLU A 72 5.25 46.78 32.81
C GLU A 72 5.31 48.29 33.06
N GLN A 73 5.30 49.12 32.02
CA GLN A 73 5.17 50.58 32.15
C GLN A 73 3.93 50.95 32.96
N ALA A 74 2.76 50.42 32.58
CA ALA A 74 1.49 50.70 33.27
C ALA A 74 1.55 50.27 34.74
N ARG A 75 2.09 49.08 35.04
CA ARG A 75 2.25 48.55 36.41
C ARG A 75 3.13 49.47 37.26
N LYS A 76 4.29 49.88 36.75
CA LYS A 76 5.21 50.77 37.47
C LYS A 76 4.60 52.16 37.68
N THR A 77 3.95 52.72 36.65
CA THR A 77 3.27 54.02 36.72
C THR A 77 2.14 53.99 37.75
N GLN A 78 1.33 52.92 37.77
CA GLN A 78 0.25 52.74 38.74
C GLN A 78 0.78 52.71 40.18
N GLU A 79 1.86 51.96 40.45
CA GLU A 79 2.42 51.89 41.81
C GLU A 79 3.01 53.23 42.26
N LEU A 80 3.67 53.96 41.36
CA LEU A 80 4.18 55.30 41.66
C LEU A 80 3.05 56.31 41.89
N GLN A 81 1.97 56.27 41.09
CA GLN A 81 0.79 57.12 41.28
C GLN A 81 0.07 56.82 42.61
N ASN A 82 -0.03 55.55 42.98
CA ASN A 82 -0.57 55.13 44.27
C ASN A 82 0.29 55.66 45.42
N GLN A 83 1.62 55.53 45.33
CA GLN A 83 2.54 56.06 46.34
C GLN A 83 2.46 57.59 46.42
N LEU A 84 2.41 58.30 45.29
CA LEU A 84 2.24 59.75 45.24
C LEU A 84 0.95 60.19 45.94
N THR A 85 -0.16 59.50 45.68
CA THR A 85 -1.46 59.81 46.29
C THR A 85 -1.44 59.60 47.80
N GLN A 86 -0.78 58.52 48.27
CA GLN A 86 -0.59 58.26 49.70
C GLN A 86 0.26 59.34 50.37
N CYS A 87 1.36 59.75 49.73
CA CYS A 87 2.22 60.83 50.22
C CYS A 87 1.47 62.17 50.30
N LYS A 88 0.70 62.53 49.25
CA LYS A 88 -0.11 63.77 49.24
C LYS A 88 -1.12 63.80 50.39
N LYS A 89 -1.91 62.73 50.57
CA LYS A 89 -2.89 62.64 51.67
C LYS A 89 -2.25 62.71 53.05
N ALA A 90 -1.10 62.07 53.23
CA ALA A 90 -0.38 62.12 54.51
C ALA A 90 0.24 63.49 54.78
N LEU A 91 0.69 64.18 53.73
CA LEU A 91 1.19 65.55 53.81
C LEU A 91 0.06 66.51 54.21
N GLU A 92 -1.07 66.48 53.50
CA GLU A 92 -2.27 67.28 53.83
C GLU A 92 -2.69 67.07 55.29
N SER A 93 -2.81 65.81 55.74
CA SER A 93 -3.15 65.49 57.14
C SER A 93 -2.11 65.99 58.15
N SER A 94 -0.83 66.08 57.76
CA SER A 94 0.23 66.59 58.64
C SER A 94 0.24 68.11 58.69
N GLU A 95 -0.05 68.77 57.57
CA GLU A 95 -0.23 70.22 57.48
C GLU A 95 -1.41 70.68 58.35
N GLU A 96 -2.56 70.01 58.26
CA GLU A 96 -3.73 70.27 59.12
C GLU A 96 -3.39 70.12 60.61
N LEU A 97 -2.65 69.06 60.97
CA LEU A 97 -2.24 68.79 62.35
C LEU A 97 -1.24 69.84 62.85
N LEU A 98 -0.32 70.28 61.99
CA LEU A 98 0.65 71.32 62.29
C LEU A 98 -0.05 72.66 62.51
N GLU A 99 -1.04 73.00 61.67
CA GLU A 99 -1.84 74.22 61.83
C GLU A 99 -2.63 74.19 63.14
N PHE A 100 -3.31 73.08 63.44
CA PHE A 100 -4.02 72.90 64.71
C PHE A 100 -3.09 73.04 65.93
N ALA A 101 -1.89 72.46 65.87
CA ALA A 101 -0.90 72.59 66.92
C ALA A 101 -0.42 74.04 67.08
N SER A 102 -0.15 74.74 65.97
CA SER A 102 0.28 76.14 65.97
C SER A 102 -0.77 77.06 66.58
N GLN A 103 -2.05 76.86 66.25
CA GLN A 103 -3.16 77.63 66.83
C GLN A 103 -3.33 77.34 68.33
N SER A 104 -3.17 76.09 68.74
CA SER A 104 -3.32 75.66 70.14
C SER A 104 -2.26 76.24 71.08
N VAL A 105 -1.08 76.63 70.58
CA VAL A 105 -0.03 77.30 71.37
C VAL A 105 -0.47 78.67 71.88
N SER A 106 -1.46 79.29 71.23
CA SER A 106 -1.97 80.62 71.61
C SER A 106 -3.11 80.59 72.65
N ILE A 107 -3.48 79.40 73.16
CA ILE A 107 -4.54 79.24 74.17
C ILE A 107 -4.03 79.72 75.53
N ILE A 108 -4.75 80.65 76.15
CA ILE A 108 -4.39 81.27 77.44
C ILE A 108 -4.94 80.45 78.63
N GLU A 109 -6.04 79.72 78.42
CA GLU A 109 -6.71 78.94 79.48
C GLU A 109 -6.03 77.57 79.71
N PRO A 110 -5.55 77.27 80.94
CA PRO A 110 -4.73 76.09 81.21
C PRO A 110 -5.43 74.74 80.97
N GLU A 111 -6.72 74.65 81.27
CA GLU A 111 -7.50 73.41 81.12
C GLU A 111 -7.77 73.09 79.63
N GLU A 112 -8.11 74.11 78.84
CA GLU A 112 -8.31 73.98 77.40
C GLU A 112 -7.00 73.66 76.66
N PHE A 113 -5.90 74.31 77.05
CA PHE A 113 -4.58 74.00 76.51
C PHE A 113 -4.19 72.55 76.77
N THR A 114 -4.39 72.07 78.00
CA THR A 114 -4.07 70.68 78.38
C THR A 114 -4.90 69.67 77.57
N LYS A 115 -6.17 70.00 77.28
CA LYS A 115 -7.05 69.18 76.44
C LYS A 115 -6.59 69.17 74.97
N ALA A 116 -6.24 70.33 74.41
CA ALA A 116 -5.72 70.45 73.04
C ALA A 116 -4.37 69.73 72.88
N ALA A 117 -3.46 69.88 73.84
CA ALA A 117 -2.17 69.21 73.85
C ALA A 117 -2.31 67.67 73.88
N ARG A 118 -3.27 67.14 74.64
CA ARG A 118 -3.58 65.69 74.65
C ARG A 118 -4.08 65.22 73.28
N GLN A 119 -4.99 65.97 72.66
CA GLN A 119 -5.50 65.64 71.32
C GLN A 119 -4.41 65.68 70.23
N ILE A 120 -3.51 66.67 70.27
CA ILE A 120 -2.35 66.72 69.37
C ILE A 120 -1.47 65.51 69.58
N LYS A 121 -1.13 65.18 70.83
CA LYS A 121 -0.30 64.01 71.16
C LYS A 121 -0.89 62.71 70.60
N ASP A 122 -2.20 62.51 70.75
CA ASP A 122 -2.88 61.31 70.25
C ASP A 122 -2.89 61.28 68.70
N ARG A 123 -3.16 62.43 68.05
CA ARG A 123 -3.16 62.56 66.59
C ARG A 123 -1.78 62.40 65.96
N VAL A 124 -0.73 62.98 66.56
CA VAL A 124 0.67 62.83 66.10
C VAL A 124 1.12 61.38 66.17
N THR A 125 0.80 60.69 67.26
CA THR A 125 1.19 59.28 67.46
C THR A 125 0.54 58.36 66.40
N MET A 126 -0.62 58.75 65.88
CA MET A 126 -1.35 57.99 64.87
C MET A 126 -1.21 58.53 63.44
N ALA A 127 -0.49 59.64 63.25
CA ALA A 127 -0.42 60.32 61.96
C ALA A 127 0.28 59.44 60.89
N PRO A 128 -0.35 59.26 59.71
CA PRO A 128 0.20 58.42 58.64
C PRO A 128 1.60 58.82 58.18
N ALA A 129 1.94 60.12 58.22
CA ALA A 129 3.21 60.64 57.73
C ALA A 129 4.43 60.06 58.43
N PHE A 130 4.36 59.75 59.73
CA PHE A 130 5.48 59.17 60.48
C PHE A 130 5.70 57.68 60.20
N ARG A 131 4.79 57.03 59.47
CA ARG A 131 4.88 55.61 59.09
C ARG A 131 5.17 55.41 57.60
N LEU A 132 5.27 56.50 56.82
CA LEU A 132 5.55 56.41 55.39
C LEU A 132 7.03 56.17 55.09
N SER A 133 7.29 55.32 54.10
CA SER A 133 8.61 55.18 53.50
C SER A 133 8.80 56.20 52.38
N LEU A 134 9.85 57.02 52.46
CA LEU A 134 10.20 58.04 51.46
C LEU A 134 11.07 57.51 50.31
N LYS A 135 11.23 56.18 50.19
CA LYS A 135 11.91 55.57 49.05
C LYS A 135 10.90 55.16 47.97
N PRO A 136 11.17 55.42 46.68
CA PRO A 136 10.33 54.91 45.60
C PRO A 136 10.19 53.39 45.70
N LYS A 137 8.96 52.89 45.64
CA LYS A 137 8.70 51.44 45.72
C LYS A 137 9.13 50.69 44.46
N VAL A 138 9.35 51.39 43.36
CA VAL A 138 9.66 50.83 42.05
C VAL A 138 10.77 51.64 41.40
N SER A 139 11.70 50.96 40.72
CA SER A 139 12.73 51.60 39.90
C SER A 139 12.21 51.92 38.49
N ASP A 140 12.70 53.00 37.92
CA ASP A 140 12.52 53.44 36.54
C ASP A 140 13.23 52.55 35.49
N ASN A 141 14.16 51.66 35.91
CA ASN A 141 14.95 50.85 34.99
C ASN A 141 14.10 49.83 34.21
N MET A 142 14.16 49.89 32.88
CA MET A 142 13.46 48.98 31.95
C MET A 142 14.42 48.14 31.07
N THR A 143 15.74 48.23 31.30
CA THR A 143 16.77 47.61 30.45
C THR A 143 16.70 46.08 30.36
N HIS A 144 16.10 45.41 31.35
CA HIS A 144 15.88 43.96 31.33
C HIS A 144 14.93 43.48 30.21
N LEU A 145 14.19 44.41 29.56
CA LEU A 145 13.34 44.13 28.41
C LEU A 145 14.01 44.46 27.06
N MET A 146 15.31 44.80 27.07
CA MET A 146 16.05 45.04 25.83
C MET A 146 16.22 43.73 25.06
N VAL A 147 16.06 43.80 23.75
CA VAL A 147 16.17 42.66 22.83
C VAL A 147 17.35 42.88 21.88
N ASP A 148 18.11 41.83 21.63
CA ASP A 148 19.20 41.78 20.66
C ASP A 148 18.86 40.75 19.57
N PHE A 149 18.78 41.20 18.32
CA PHE A 149 18.48 40.37 17.14
C PHE A 149 19.73 40.02 16.31
N SER A 150 20.92 40.12 16.91
CA SER A 150 22.19 39.90 16.19
C SER A 150 22.35 38.48 15.64
N GLN A 151 21.81 37.47 16.32
CA GLN A 151 21.88 36.07 15.87
C GLN A 151 20.86 35.80 14.75
N GLU A 152 19.62 36.25 14.93
CA GLU A 152 18.51 36.10 13.98
C GLU A 152 18.84 36.81 12.67
N ARG A 153 19.43 38.00 12.74
CA ARG A 153 19.90 38.73 11.55
C ARG A 153 20.92 37.91 10.75
N LYS A 154 21.86 37.23 11.42
CA LYS A 154 22.83 36.36 10.75
C LYS A 154 22.16 35.16 10.08
N ILE A 155 21.16 34.56 10.74
CA ILE A 155 20.40 33.45 10.18
C ILE A 155 19.62 33.89 8.92
N ILE A 156 18.93 35.03 8.99
CA ILE A 156 18.19 35.61 7.86
C ILE A 156 19.14 35.96 6.70
N GLN A 157 20.32 36.52 6.99
CA GLN A 157 21.34 36.81 5.96
C GLN A 157 21.97 35.57 5.34
N ALA A 158 21.93 34.43 6.03
CA ALA A 158 22.44 33.15 5.55
C ALA A 158 21.41 32.37 4.71
N LEU A 159 20.17 32.88 4.55
CA LEU A 159 19.15 32.26 3.71
C LEU A 159 19.63 32.17 2.25
N LYS A 160 19.49 30.97 1.68
CA LYS A 160 19.84 30.65 0.30
C LYS A 160 18.72 29.83 -0.30
N PHE A 161 18.58 29.89 -1.63
CA PHE A 161 17.71 28.98 -2.36
C PHE A 161 18.01 27.52 -2.02
N LEU A 162 16.97 26.69 -2.01
CA LEU A 162 17.12 25.27 -1.73
C LEU A 162 17.94 24.61 -2.86
N PRO A 163 19.03 23.89 -2.53
CA PRO A 163 19.77 23.14 -3.54
C PRO A 163 18.90 21.99 -4.05
N VAL A 164 19.13 21.55 -5.29
CA VAL A 164 18.49 20.32 -5.79
C VAL A 164 18.95 19.16 -4.92
N PRO A 165 18.04 18.38 -4.30
CA PRO A 165 18.44 17.24 -3.48
C PRO A 165 19.23 16.23 -4.31
N LYS A 166 20.27 15.64 -3.72
CA LYS A 166 21.01 14.55 -4.34
C LYS A 166 20.15 13.29 -4.44
N ALA A 167 20.47 12.41 -5.38
CA ALA A 167 19.82 11.11 -5.51
C ALA A 167 20.11 10.27 -4.24
N PRO A 168 19.09 9.69 -3.59
CA PRO A 168 19.30 8.75 -2.49
C PRO A 168 19.96 7.45 -2.99
N GLU A 169 20.60 6.72 -2.08
CA GLU A 169 21.13 5.38 -2.34
C GLU A 169 20.22 4.33 -1.70
N ILE A 170 19.60 3.46 -2.50
CA ILE A 170 18.88 2.29 -1.98
C ILE A 170 19.92 1.31 -1.44
N ASP A 171 19.70 0.79 -0.22
CA ASP A 171 20.53 -0.28 0.35
C ASP A 171 19.90 -1.63 0.04
N PRO A 172 20.43 -2.41 -0.93
CA PRO A 172 19.82 -3.68 -1.31
C PRO A 172 19.95 -4.74 -0.22
N ALA A 173 20.89 -4.60 0.73
CA ALA A 173 21.08 -5.55 1.81
C ALA A 173 20.00 -5.44 2.89
N ASP A 174 19.49 -4.23 3.10
CA ASP A 174 18.40 -3.95 4.05
C ASP A 174 17.01 -4.03 3.40
N CYS A 175 16.94 -4.17 2.07
CA CYS A 175 15.69 -4.43 1.37
C CYS A 175 15.18 -5.86 1.63
N ILE A 176 13.90 -6.01 1.95
CA ILE A 176 13.29 -7.28 2.34
C ILE A 176 12.10 -7.59 1.44
N VAL A 177 12.07 -8.78 0.85
CA VAL A 177 10.91 -9.32 0.10
C VAL A 177 10.35 -10.51 0.88
N ALA A 178 9.33 -10.28 1.70
CA ALA A 178 8.74 -11.30 2.55
C ALA A 178 7.23 -11.08 2.74
N ASP A 179 6.49 -12.17 2.94
CA ASP A 179 5.07 -12.14 3.31
C ASP A 179 4.18 -11.29 2.37
N ASN A 180 4.47 -11.32 1.06
CA ASN A 180 3.75 -10.51 0.06
C ASN A 180 3.93 -9.00 0.27
N CYS A 181 5.02 -8.64 0.92
CA CYS A 181 5.47 -7.28 1.13
C CYS A 181 6.88 -7.08 0.55
N VAL A 182 7.15 -5.86 0.13
CA VAL A 182 8.50 -5.41 -0.24
C VAL A 182 8.83 -4.18 0.57
N THR A 183 9.80 -4.30 1.46
CA THR A 183 10.39 -3.19 2.21
C THR A 183 11.62 -2.71 1.48
N ILE A 184 11.62 -1.44 1.10
CA ILE A 184 12.74 -0.75 0.48
C ILE A 184 13.31 0.23 1.49
N THR A 185 14.62 0.19 1.67
CA THR A 185 15.35 1.08 2.58
C THR A 185 16.41 1.83 1.77
N TRP A 186 16.56 3.12 2.04
CA TRP A 186 17.54 3.97 1.38
C TRP A 186 18.22 4.90 2.39
N ARG A 187 19.27 5.57 1.95
CA ARG A 187 19.99 6.56 2.74
C ARG A 187 20.40 7.73 1.88
N MET A 188 20.63 8.88 2.52
CA MET A 188 21.23 10.02 1.86
C MET A 188 22.75 9.96 2.02
N THR A 189 23.48 10.18 0.92
CA THR A 189 24.96 10.16 0.90
C THR A 189 25.57 11.33 1.67
N GLU A 190 24.81 12.41 1.83
CA GLU A 190 25.14 13.59 2.61
C GLU A 190 23.94 13.95 3.47
N GLU A 191 24.17 14.52 4.66
CA GLU A 191 23.10 15.05 5.51
C GLU A 191 22.48 16.30 4.87
N ASP A 192 21.60 16.10 3.88
CA ASP A 192 20.77 17.16 3.33
C ASP A 192 19.58 17.39 4.27
N SER A 193 19.74 18.37 5.16
CA SER A 193 18.74 18.72 6.18
C SER A 193 17.47 19.37 5.63
N LYS A 194 17.35 19.56 4.30
CA LYS A 194 16.23 20.27 3.68
C LYS A 194 15.33 19.39 2.81
N ILE A 195 15.41 18.07 2.96
CA ILE A 195 14.49 17.14 2.30
C ILE A 195 13.12 17.29 2.96
N ASP A 196 12.09 17.51 2.12
CA ASP A 196 10.71 17.54 2.57
C ASP A 196 10.11 16.13 2.54
N HIS A 197 10.24 15.41 1.44
CA HIS A 197 9.70 14.05 1.29
C HIS A 197 10.47 13.26 0.22
N TYR A 198 10.16 11.97 0.11
CA TYR A 198 10.66 11.07 -0.92
C TYR A 198 9.53 10.57 -1.81
N VAL A 199 9.88 10.30 -3.07
CA VAL A 199 9.02 9.63 -4.04
C VAL A 199 9.66 8.29 -4.37
N LEU A 200 8.96 7.20 -4.04
CA LEU A 200 9.34 5.85 -4.42
C LEU A 200 8.57 5.47 -5.68
N GLU A 201 9.29 4.99 -6.69
CA GLU A 201 8.70 4.40 -7.87
C GLU A 201 9.06 2.94 -7.99
N TYR A 202 8.09 2.12 -8.38
CA TYR A 202 8.29 0.71 -8.64
C TYR A 202 7.59 0.24 -9.91
N ARG A 203 8.05 -0.90 -10.43
CA ARG A 203 7.39 -1.59 -11.54
C ARG A 203 7.75 -3.07 -11.55
N LYS A 204 6.83 -3.89 -12.06
CA LYS A 204 7.03 -5.33 -12.20
C LYS A 204 7.70 -5.68 -13.53
N THR A 205 8.66 -6.60 -13.53
CA THR A 205 9.34 -7.06 -14.75
C THR A 205 9.68 -8.56 -14.69
N ASN A 206 9.87 -9.17 -15.86
CA ASN A 206 10.31 -10.56 -15.98
C ASN A 206 11.82 -10.67 -16.26
N TYR A 207 12.52 -9.55 -16.38
CA TYR A 207 13.93 -9.50 -16.66
C TYR A 207 14.72 -9.08 -15.44
N ASP A 208 15.85 -9.74 -15.24
CA ASP A 208 16.81 -9.35 -14.22
C ASP A 208 17.63 -8.13 -14.69
N GLY A 209 18.00 -7.28 -13.75
CA GLY A 209 18.83 -6.10 -13.95
C GLY A 209 18.14 -4.88 -14.55
N LEU A 210 18.97 -3.95 -15.03
CA LEU A 210 18.56 -2.59 -15.42
C LEU A 210 17.40 -2.57 -16.45
N PRO A 211 16.50 -1.58 -16.35
CA PRO A 211 15.48 -1.28 -17.34
C PRO A 211 15.97 -1.37 -18.80
N ARG A 212 15.50 -2.36 -19.56
CA ARG A 212 15.70 -2.36 -21.02
C ARG A 212 14.86 -1.23 -21.62
N VAL A 213 15.44 -0.47 -22.56
CA VAL A 213 14.85 0.73 -23.19
C VAL A 213 13.49 0.49 -23.88
N LYS A 214 13.13 -0.79 -24.13
CA LYS A 214 11.85 -1.19 -24.76
C LYS A 214 10.77 -1.69 -23.77
N ASP A 215 11.01 -1.65 -22.46
CA ASP A 215 10.00 -2.08 -21.49
C ASP A 215 9.01 -0.93 -21.22
N GLU A 216 7.91 -0.91 -21.98
CA GLU A 216 6.84 0.12 -21.99
C GLU A 216 6.00 0.18 -20.70
N ARG A 217 6.32 -0.63 -19.67
CA ARG A 217 5.58 -0.62 -18.40
C ARG A 217 5.83 0.68 -17.63
N CYS A 218 4.74 1.39 -17.33
CA CYS A 218 4.75 2.60 -16.52
C CYS A 218 5.26 2.31 -15.09
N TRP A 219 5.98 3.27 -14.53
CA TRP A 219 6.31 3.27 -13.11
C TRP A 219 5.06 3.62 -12.30
N GLU A 220 4.83 2.86 -11.24
CA GLU A 220 3.86 3.22 -10.19
C GLU A 220 4.59 4.06 -9.16
N SER A 221 4.01 5.20 -8.77
CA SER A 221 4.64 6.17 -7.87
C SER A 221 3.91 6.27 -6.54
N ILE A 222 4.69 6.26 -5.47
CA ILE A 222 4.27 6.56 -4.10
C ILE A 222 4.98 7.83 -3.67
N ASP A 223 4.20 8.80 -3.24
CA ASP A 223 4.67 10.15 -2.92
C ASP A 223 4.48 10.43 -1.43
N HIS A 224 5.08 11.52 -0.94
CA HIS A 224 4.96 12.03 0.43
C HIS A 224 5.53 11.10 1.51
N ILE A 225 6.55 10.31 1.18
CA ILE A 225 7.24 9.46 2.17
C ILE A 225 8.18 10.33 3.00
N LYS A 226 8.05 10.35 4.33
CA LYS A 226 8.92 11.14 5.23
C LYS A 226 10.11 10.35 5.77
N GLU A 227 9.94 9.03 5.88
CA GLU A 227 10.98 8.11 6.35
C GLU A 227 11.95 7.72 5.24
N THR A 228 13.04 7.06 5.63
CA THR A 228 14.05 6.50 4.71
C THR A 228 13.81 5.03 4.39
N GLU A 229 12.62 4.53 4.74
CA GLU A 229 12.14 3.21 4.41
C GLU A 229 10.67 3.26 4.02
N TYR A 230 10.24 2.31 3.19
CA TYR A 230 8.84 2.14 2.84
C TYR A 230 8.51 0.68 2.57
N THR A 231 7.37 0.22 3.10
CA THR A 231 6.88 -1.14 2.90
C THR A 231 5.64 -1.15 2.02
N LEU A 232 5.79 -1.70 0.81
CA LEU A 232 4.67 -2.10 -0.04
C LEU A 232 4.05 -3.37 0.52
N SER A 233 2.75 -3.40 0.73
CA SER A 233 2.04 -4.56 1.29
C SER A 233 0.94 -5.06 0.37
N GLY A 234 0.55 -6.33 0.55
CA GLY A 234 -0.55 -6.94 -0.21
C GLY A 234 -0.23 -7.17 -1.69
N LEU A 235 1.05 -7.30 -2.04
CA LEU A 235 1.49 -7.47 -3.41
C LEU A 235 1.16 -8.88 -3.92
N ARG A 236 0.63 -8.94 -5.15
CA ARG A 236 0.62 -10.17 -5.95
C ARG A 236 1.85 -10.17 -6.85
N PHE A 237 2.73 -11.15 -6.66
CA PHE A 237 3.94 -11.31 -7.44
C PHE A 237 3.64 -12.12 -8.71
N ASP A 238 3.11 -11.42 -9.71
CA ASP A 238 2.78 -11.94 -11.05
C ASP A 238 3.95 -11.90 -12.04
N SER A 239 5.08 -11.33 -11.61
CA SER A 239 6.32 -11.21 -12.37
C SER A 239 7.48 -11.73 -11.52
N LYS A 240 8.60 -12.12 -12.14
CA LYS A 240 9.75 -12.68 -11.42
C LYS A 240 10.55 -11.64 -10.63
N TYR A 241 10.52 -10.38 -11.07
CA TYR A 241 11.28 -9.30 -10.47
C TYR A 241 10.44 -8.03 -10.34
N MET A 242 10.87 -7.15 -9.43
CA MET A 242 10.40 -5.78 -9.33
C MET A 242 11.59 -4.83 -9.34
N ASN A 243 11.46 -3.71 -10.04
CA ASN A 243 12.44 -2.62 -10.00
C ASN A 243 11.94 -1.51 -9.09
N PHE A 244 12.85 -0.89 -8.37
CA PHE A 244 12.60 0.21 -7.44
C PHE A 244 13.57 1.34 -7.70
N ARG A 245 13.10 2.58 -7.62
CA ARG A 245 13.93 3.78 -7.62
C ARG A 245 13.31 4.82 -6.72
N VAL A 246 14.13 5.59 -6.03
CA VAL A 246 13.65 6.62 -5.09
C VAL A 246 14.30 7.95 -5.42
N ARG A 247 13.58 9.06 -5.25
CA ARG A 247 14.15 10.40 -5.32
C ARG A 247 13.80 11.19 -4.07
N ALA A 248 14.69 12.10 -3.69
CA ALA A 248 14.43 13.07 -2.63
C ALA A 248 13.82 14.34 -3.22
N CYS A 249 12.84 14.91 -2.52
CA CYS A 249 12.18 16.15 -2.87
C CYS A 249 12.34 17.14 -1.73
N ASN A 250 12.70 18.39 -2.04
CA ASN A 250 12.56 19.50 -1.11
C ASN A 250 11.30 20.30 -1.49
N LYS A 251 11.02 21.37 -0.73
CA LYS A 251 9.85 22.24 -0.99
C LYS A 251 9.81 22.85 -2.39
N ALA A 252 10.96 23.02 -3.05
CA ALA A 252 11.07 23.73 -4.34
C ALA A 252 11.23 22.81 -5.54
N VAL A 253 11.92 21.67 -5.39
CA VAL A 253 12.34 20.83 -6.51
C VAL A 253 12.52 19.36 -6.09
N ALA A 254 12.18 18.47 -7.02
CA ALA A 254 12.51 17.05 -6.93
C ALA A 254 13.90 16.80 -7.50
N GLY A 255 14.72 16.07 -6.75
CA GLY A 255 16.03 15.61 -7.19
C GLY A 255 15.94 14.51 -8.26
N GLU A 256 17.11 14.01 -8.66
CA GLU A 256 17.20 12.86 -9.54
C GLU A 256 16.83 11.57 -8.79
N TYR A 257 16.41 10.55 -9.56
CA TYR A 257 16.17 9.21 -9.00
C TYR A 257 17.50 8.51 -8.71
N SER A 258 17.47 7.67 -7.69
CA SER A 258 18.50 6.68 -7.40
C SER A 258 18.73 5.76 -8.60
N ASP A 259 19.89 5.11 -8.62
CA ASP A 259 20.07 3.94 -9.45
C ASP A 259 19.00 2.89 -9.10
N PRO A 260 18.34 2.29 -10.11
CA PRO A 260 17.25 1.37 -9.84
C PRO A 260 17.78 0.04 -9.29
N VAL A 261 17.12 -0.46 -8.26
CA VAL A 261 17.40 -1.77 -7.67
C VAL A 261 16.36 -2.78 -8.13
N THR A 262 16.83 -3.95 -8.56
CA THR A 262 15.97 -5.08 -8.95
C THR A 262 15.92 -6.09 -7.80
N LEU A 263 14.73 -6.41 -7.32
CA LEU A 263 14.50 -7.43 -6.30
C LEU A 263 13.76 -8.63 -6.90
N GLU A 264 14.21 -9.84 -6.57
CA GLU A 264 13.56 -11.09 -7.00
C GLU A 264 12.34 -11.39 -6.14
N THR A 265 11.21 -11.65 -6.79
CA THR A 265 9.94 -11.95 -6.14
C THR A 265 9.63 -13.44 -6.29
N LYS A 266 10.05 -14.24 -5.30
CA LYS A 266 9.90 -15.70 -5.30
C LYS A 266 8.47 -16.12 -4.98
N ALA A 267 7.63 -16.22 -6.02
CA ALA A 267 6.28 -16.73 -5.93
C ALA A 267 5.94 -17.61 -7.14
N LEU A 268 5.14 -18.66 -6.90
CA LEU A 268 4.64 -19.51 -7.99
C LEU A 268 3.42 -18.86 -8.63
N MET A 269 3.52 -18.56 -9.92
CA MET A 269 2.42 -18.11 -10.74
C MET A 269 1.99 -19.23 -11.68
N PHE A 270 0.71 -19.57 -11.62
CA PHE A 270 0.08 -20.57 -12.48
C PHE A 270 -1.43 -20.32 -12.54
N SER A 271 -2.05 -20.89 -13.57
CA SER A 271 -3.49 -20.92 -13.81
C SER A 271 -3.95 -22.36 -14.04
N PHE A 272 -5.25 -22.55 -14.25
CA PHE A 272 -5.80 -23.86 -14.55
C PHE A 272 -5.52 -24.27 -16.01
N ASP A 273 -4.99 -25.47 -16.21
CA ASP A 273 -4.84 -26.07 -17.53
C ASP A 273 -6.19 -26.59 -18.03
N ASN A 274 -6.91 -25.76 -18.78
CA ASN A 274 -8.20 -26.12 -19.37
C ASN A 274 -8.12 -27.29 -20.38
N THR A 275 -6.93 -27.68 -20.84
CA THR A 275 -6.79 -28.86 -21.71
C THR A 275 -6.88 -30.17 -20.93
N SER A 276 -6.52 -30.13 -19.63
CA SER A 276 -6.68 -31.25 -18.70
C SER A 276 -8.11 -31.39 -18.16
N SER A 277 -8.91 -30.31 -18.18
CA SER A 277 -10.16 -30.20 -17.45
C SER A 277 -11.22 -31.25 -17.84
N HIS A 278 -11.84 -31.86 -16.83
CA HIS A 278 -13.03 -32.69 -17.00
C HIS A 278 -14.15 -31.90 -17.69
N LEU A 279 -14.94 -32.53 -18.56
CA LEU A 279 -15.99 -31.87 -19.37
C LEU A 279 -17.10 -31.20 -18.54
N ASN A 280 -17.27 -31.63 -17.30
CA ASN A 280 -18.20 -31.05 -16.32
C ASN A 280 -17.58 -29.95 -15.47
N LEU A 281 -16.39 -29.46 -15.79
CA LEU A 281 -15.79 -28.30 -15.15
C LEU A 281 -15.76 -27.14 -16.12
N LYS A 282 -16.32 -26.01 -15.71
CA LYS A 282 -16.09 -24.71 -16.33
C LYS A 282 -14.86 -24.10 -15.69
N VAL A 283 -13.88 -23.75 -16.51
CA VAL A 283 -12.61 -23.20 -16.07
C VAL A 283 -12.51 -21.78 -16.58
N GLU A 284 -12.45 -20.82 -15.66
CA GLU A 284 -12.08 -19.43 -15.89
C GLU A 284 -10.65 -19.18 -15.36
N GLU A 285 -10.13 -17.96 -15.45
CA GLU A 285 -8.71 -17.66 -15.13
C GLU A 285 -8.29 -18.08 -13.72
N SER A 286 -9.15 -17.85 -12.72
CA SER A 286 -8.88 -18.15 -11.30
C SER A 286 -10.05 -18.87 -10.61
N LEU A 287 -11.08 -19.27 -11.35
CA LEU A 287 -12.29 -19.90 -10.83
C LEU A 287 -12.57 -21.19 -11.61
N ILE A 288 -12.93 -22.25 -10.89
CA ILE A 288 -13.51 -23.45 -11.49
C ILE A 288 -14.86 -23.75 -10.86
N GLU A 289 -15.82 -24.10 -11.70
CA GLU A 289 -17.17 -24.44 -11.29
C GLU A 289 -17.62 -25.74 -11.94
N TRP A 290 -18.30 -26.57 -11.16
CA TRP A 290 -18.90 -27.80 -11.65
C TRP A 290 -20.21 -27.51 -12.37
N ASP A 291 -20.28 -27.92 -13.65
CA ASP A 291 -21.46 -27.82 -14.49
C ASP A 291 -22.15 -29.19 -14.63
N PRO A 292 -23.36 -29.38 -14.08
CA PRO A 292 -24.12 -30.62 -14.22
C PRO A 292 -24.45 -30.98 -15.67
N THR A 293 -24.48 -29.99 -16.58
CA THR A 293 -24.84 -30.18 -18.00
C THR A 293 -23.66 -30.57 -18.90
N GLY A 294 -22.43 -30.55 -18.37
CA GLY A 294 -21.22 -30.98 -19.10
C GLY A 294 -20.94 -30.14 -20.34
N GLY A 295 -21.21 -28.83 -20.30
CA GLY A 295 -20.97 -27.91 -21.41
C GLY A 295 -21.91 -28.05 -22.61
N LYS A 296 -22.98 -28.87 -22.53
CA LYS A 296 -23.90 -29.12 -23.67
C LYS A 296 -24.91 -28.01 -23.96
N SER A 297 -24.75 -26.82 -23.37
CA SER A 297 -25.79 -25.78 -23.34
C SER A 297 -25.62 -24.65 -24.35
N GLN A 298 -24.58 -24.68 -25.22
CA GLN A 298 -24.27 -23.52 -26.09
C GLN A 298 -23.89 -23.85 -27.53
N GLU A 299 -24.51 -24.85 -28.16
CA GLU A 299 -24.36 -25.10 -29.62
C GLU A 299 -25.66 -25.15 -30.43
N ASN A 300 -26.84 -24.93 -29.84
CA ASN A 300 -28.10 -24.92 -30.60
C ASN A 300 -28.88 -23.62 -30.42
N LYS A 301 -28.53 -22.59 -31.19
CA LYS A 301 -29.47 -21.48 -31.45
C LYS A 301 -29.15 -20.66 -32.70
N VAL A 302 -29.23 -21.26 -33.89
CA VAL A 302 -29.71 -20.55 -35.10
C VAL A 302 -30.43 -21.55 -36.02
N LYS A 303 -31.77 -21.58 -35.96
CA LYS A 303 -32.58 -21.70 -37.18
C LYS A 303 -33.99 -21.18 -36.94
N GLY A 304 -34.42 -20.38 -37.91
CA GLY A 304 -35.51 -19.43 -37.83
C GLY A 304 -36.90 -20.03 -37.72
N LYS A 305 -37.80 -19.13 -37.29
CA LYS A 305 -39.26 -19.20 -37.37
C LYS A 305 -39.70 -19.53 -38.80
N GLU A 306 -40.69 -20.39 -38.92
CA GLU A 306 -41.88 -20.12 -39.73
C GLU A 306 -43.05 -20.97 -39.22
N ASN A 307 -44.25 -20.42 -39.37
CA ASN A 307 -45.46 -20.79 -38.64
C ASN A 307 -46.58 -21.14 -39.64
N LYS A 308 -47.55 -21.92 -39.14
CA LYS A 308 -48.92 -22.18 -39.64
C LYS A 308 -49.18 -23.48 -40.43
N GLY A 309 -50.22 -24.19 -39.98
CA GLY A 309 -51.04 -25.07 -40.82
C GLY A 309 -51.72 -26.23 -40.10
N SER A 310 -52.94 -26.02 -39.59
CA SER A 310 -53.87 -27.03 -39.08
C SER A 310 -54.46 -27.90 -40.21
N GLY A 311 -54.79 -29.18 -39.94
CA GLY A 311 -55.61 -30.01 -40.83
C GLY A 311 -55.71 -31.48 -40.41
N HIS A 312 -56.94 -31.94 -40.23
CA HIS A 312 -57.39 -33.20 -39.62
C HIS A 312 -57.55 -34.35 -40.66
N VAL A 313 -57.70 -35.59 -40.16
CA VAL A 313 -58.40 -36.78 -40.73
C VAL A 313 -57.57 -37.91 -41.38
N THR A 314 -57.78 -39.09 -40.78
CA THR A 314 -57.58 -40.51 -41.16
C THR A 314 -57.40 -40.92 -42.62
N LEU A 315 -56.55 -41.94 -42.88
CA LEU A 315 -56.99 -43.23 -43.44
C LEU A 315 -55.92 -44.33 -43.34
N LEU A 316 -56.41 -45.56 -43.10
CA LEU A 316 -55.72 -46.85 -43.13
C LEU A 316 -55.16 -47.20 -44.52
N LYS A 317 -54.02 -47.91 -44.57
CA LYS A 317 -53.86 -49.18 -45.32
C LYS A 317 -52.47 -49.83 -45.16
N ASN A 318 -52.52 -51.03 -44.56
CA ASN A 318 -51.90 -52.30 -44.95
C ASN A 318 -50.48 -52.38 -45.58
N ASN A 319 -49.63 -53.12 -44.86
CA ASN A 319 -48.82 -54.27 -45.29
C ASN A 319 -48.33 -54.34 -46.74
N THR A 320 -47.01 -54.42 -46.91
CA THR A 320 -46.37 -55.60 -47.55
C THR A 320 -44.86 -55.61 -47.32
N ARG A 321 -44.36 -56.79 -46.95
CA ARG A 321 -42.94 -57.19 -46.90
C ARG A 321 -42.37 -57.34 -48.31
N SER A 322 -41.17 -56.84 -48.56
CA SER A 322 -40.13 -57.45 -49.39
C SER A 322 -38.83 -56.67 -49.08
N GLY A 323 -37.70 -57.29 -48.76
CA GLY A 323 -36.96 -58.23 -49.59
C GLY A 323 -35.71 -57.50 -50.09
N THR A 324 -34.68 -57.40 -49.24
CA THR A 324 -33.37 -56.82 -49.58
C THR A 324 -32.59 -57.76 -50.51
N PRO A 325 -31.86 -57.20 -51.48
CA PRO A 325 -30.44 -57.57 -51.59
C PRO A 325 -29.49 -56.38 -51.84
N SER A 326 -28.28 -56.51 -51.27
CA SER A 326 -26.99 -55.81 -51.40
C SER A 326 -26.63 -55.16 -52.78
N PRO A 327 -25.59 -54.29 -52.99
CA PRO A 327 -24.29 -54.26 -52.29
C PRO A 327 -23.45 -52.93 -52.24
N LYS A 328 -22.31 -53.01 -51.52
CA LYS A 328 -20.97 -52.37 -51.74
C LYS A 328 -20.75 -50.83 -51.62
N ARG A 329 -20.03 -50.50 -50.53
CA ARG A 329 -18.78 -49.70 -50.43
C ARG A 329 -18.38 -48.82 -51.63
N THR A 330 -18.53 -47.50 -51.46
CA THR A 330 -17.68 -46.47 -52.08
C THR A 330 -17.31 -45.41 -51.04
N SER A 331 -16.04 -45.08 -51.03
CA SER A 331 -15.34 -44.15 -50.17
C SER A 331 -15.52 -42.69 -50.59
N VAL A 332 -15.22 -41.82 -49.62
CA VAL A 332 -14.87 -40.39 -49.73
C VAL A 332 -16.05 -39.41 -49.78
N THR A 333 -16.42 -38.92 -48.59
CA THR A 333 -16.76 -37.50 -48.40
C THR A 333 -16.36 -37.12 -46.97
N SER A 334 -15.56 -36.07 -46.90
CA SER A 334 -14.92 -35.48 -45.72
C SER A 334 -15.92 -35.15 -44.61
N ARG A 335 -15.76 -35.80 -43.44
CA ARG A 335 -16.30 -35.30 -42.17
C ARG A 335 -15.53 -34.05 -41.75
N PRO A 336 -16.19 -33.00 -41.21
CA PRO A 336 -15.48 -31.89 -40.60
C PRO A 336 -14.64 -32.41 -39.44
N ALA A 337 -13.40 -31.95 -39.36
CA ALA A 337 -12.47 -32.31 -38.30
C ALA A 337 -13.07 -31.92 -36.94
N THR A 338 -13.39 -32.93 -36.12
CA THR A 338 -13.58 -32.72 -34.69
C THR A 338 -12.27 -32.17 -34.11
N VAL A 339 -12.40 -31.08 -33.36
CA VAL A 339 -11.32 -30.44 -32.62
C VAL A 339 -10.50 -31.50 -31.90
N ARG A 340 -9.20 -31.54 -32.21
CA ARG A 340 -8.20 -32.50 -31.73
C ARG A 340 -7.81 -32.28 -30.25
N GLY A 341 -8.76 -31.90 -29.40
CA GLY A 341 -8.55 -31.51 -27.98
C GLY A 341 -9.16 -32.46 -26.94
N SER A 342 -9.69 -33.60 -27.35
CA SER A 342 -10.41 -34.54 -26.47
C SER A 342 -9.52 -35.57 -25.77
N ARG A 343 -8.26 -35.75 -26.20
CA ARG A 343 -7.51 -36.95 -25.81
C ARG A 343 -6.91 -36.88 -24.41
N ASP A 344 -6.70 -35.69 -23.83
CA ASP A 344 -5.95 -35.50 -22.57
C ASP A 344 -6.77 -35.07 -21.35
N ARG A 345 -8.10 -34.97 -21.48
CA ARG A 345 -9.00 -34.60 -20.39
C ARG A 345 -9.22 -35.74 -19.39
N PHE A 346 -9.44 -35.39 -18.13
CA PHE A 346 -9.99 -36.32 -17.14
C PHE A 346 -11.43 -36.72 -17.51
N THR A 347 -11.82 -37.94 -17.14
CA THR A 347 -13.12 -38.52 -17.47
C THR A 347 -13.67 -39.38 -16.32
N GLY A 348 -14.93 -39.80 -16.43
CA GLY A 348 -15.59 -40.63 -15.41
C GLY A 348 -15.89 -39.82 -14.16
N GLU A 349 -15.55 -40.37 -12.99
CA GLU A 349 -15.74 -39.68 -11.70
C GLU A 349 -14.54 -38.80 -11.31
N SER A 350 -13.54 -38.64 -12.17
CA SER A 350 -12.41 -37.75 -11.94
C SER A 350 -12.74 -36.34 -12.42
N TYR A 351 -13.52 -35.60 -11.64
CA TYR A 351 -13.84 -34.19 -11.90
C TYR A 351 -12.63 -33.29 -11.62
N THR A 352 -11.54 -33.52 -12.34
CA THR A 352 -10.21 -32.96 -12.06
C THR A 352 -9.79 -31.96 -13.13
N VAL A 353 -9.00 -30.98 -12.70
CA VAL A 353 -8.23 -30.06 -13.53
C VAL A 353 -6.86 -29.86 -12.88
N LEU A 354 -5.81 -29.76 -13.69
CA LEU A 354 -4.44 -29.51 -13.23
C LEU A 354 -4.08 -28.03 -13.36
N GLY A 355 -3.05 -27.61 -12.64
CA GLY A 355 -2.35 -26.36 -12.92
C GLY A 355 -1.53 -26.45 -14.22
N ASP A 356 -1.27 -25.31 -14.85
CA ASP A 356 -0.46 -25.19 -16.07
C ASP A 356 1.06 -25.09 -15.80
N ALA A 357 1.46 -24.88 -14.54
CA ALA A 357 2.85 -24.85 -14.12
C ALA A 357 3.28 -26.15 -13.43
N THR A 358 4.51 -26.57 -13.74
CA THR A 358 5.16 -27.73 -13.12
C THR A 358 6.16 -27.26 -12.07
N ILE A 359 6.16 -27.92 -10.91
CA ILE A 359 7.09 -27.70 -9.81
C ILE A 359 8.19 -28.75 -9.88
N GLU A 360 9.43 -28.30 -10.10
CA GLU A 360 10.62 -29.14 -10.28
C GLU A 360 11.71 -28.88 -9.22
N GLY A 361 11.50 -27.90 -8.33
CA GLY A 361 12.46 -27.48 -7.32
C GLY A 361 11.95 -26.30 -6.49
N GLY A 362 12.56 -26.06 -5.34
CA GLY A 362 12.25 -24.94 -4.46
C GLY A 362 11.00 -25.11 -3.61
N GLN A 363 10.61 -23.99 -3.00
CA GLN A 363 9.47 -23.89 -2.08
C GLN A 363 8.40 -22.97 -2.66
N HIS A 364 7.16 -23.45 -2.70
CA HIS A 364 6.04 -22.77 -3.34
C HIS A 364 4.82 -22.74 -2.43
N TYR A 365 4.01 -21.70 -2.57
CA TYR A 365 2.78 -21.53 -1.81
C TYR A 365 1.66 -20.94 -2.66
N TRP A 366 0.46 -21.46 -2.51
CA TRP A 366 -0.76 -20.93 -3.12
C TRP A 366 -1.96 -21.19 -2.20
N GLU A 367 -3.07 -20.50 -2.44
CA GLU A 367 -4.27 -20.64 -1.62
C GLU A 367 -5.49 -20.95 -2.46
N VAL A 368 -6.43 -21.70 -1.88
CA VAL A 368 -7.71 -22.05 -2.50
C VAL A 368 -8.84 -21.71 -1.53
N LYS A 369 -9.87 -21.04 -2.05
CA LYS A 369 -11.11 -20.76 -1.33
C LYS A 369 -12.27 -21.51 -1.99
N ALA A 370 -13.08 -22.20 -1.20
CA ALA A 370 -14.30 -22.82 -1.70
C ALA A 370 -15.42 -21.78 -1.84
N GLN A 371 -16.25 -21.90 -2.88
CA GLN A 371 -17.50 -21.14 -2.97
C GLN A 371 -18.49 -21.63 -1.90
N LYS A 372 -19.43 -20.76 -1.50
CA LYS A 372 -20.38 -21.03 -0.41
C LYS A 372 -21.28 -22.25 -0.67
N ASP A 373 -21.56 -22.55 -1.93
CA ASP A 373 -22.38 -23.66 -2.37
C ASP A 373 -21.59 -24.94 -2.67
N CYS A 374 -20.25 -24.88 -2.60
CA CYS A 374 -19.36 -26.02 -2.87
C CYS A 374 -19.60 -27.17 -1.89
N LYS A 375 -19.97 -28.33 -2.44
CA LYS A 375 -20.30 -29.54 -1.70
C LYS A 375 -19.12 -30.47 -1.56
N SER A 376 -18.27 -30.62 -2.57
CA SER A 376 -17.10 -31.51 -2.45
C SER A 376 -15.95 -31.02 -3.31
N TYR A 377 -14.75 -31.01 -2.73
CA TYR A 377 -13.53 -30.67 -3.47
C TYR A 377 -12.30 -31.35 -2.89
N SER A 378 -11.27 -31.52 -3.72
CA SER A 378 -9.92 -31.91 -3.31
C SER A 378 -8.89 -30.95 -3.85
N VAL A 379 -7.91 -30.59 -3.02
CA VAL A 379 -6.79 -29.72 -3.39
C VAL A 379 -5.48 -30.36 -2.98
N GLY A 380 -4.47 -30.29 -3.84
CA GLY A 380 -3.14 -30.80 -3.53
C GLY A 380 -2.24 -30.81 -4.74
N ILE A 381 -1.39 -31.84 -4.83
CA ILE A 381 -0.45 -32.02 -5.94
C ILE A 381 -0.51 -33.45 -6.48
N THR A 382 -0.08 -33.60 -7.72
CA THR A 382 0.02 -34.88 -8.40
C THR A 382 1.21 -34.90 -9.34
N HIS A 383 1.74 -36.09 -9.63
CA HIS A 383 2.62 -36.26 -10.79
C HIS A 383 1.82 -36.05 -12.08
N LYS A 384 2.51 -35.59 -13.13
CA LYS A 384 1.93 -35.40 -14.47
C LYS A 384 1.37 -36.70 -15.07
N THR A 385 1.80 -37.86 -14.58
CA THR A 385 1.44 -39.19 -15.08
C THR A 385 0.14 -39.75 -14.47
N ILE A 386 -0.62 -38.97 -13.71
CA ILE A 386 -1.91 -39.40 -13.15
C ILE A 386 -2.86 -39.87 -14.25
N GLY A 387 -3.55 -41.00 -14.03
CA GLY A 387 -4.48 -41.56 -15.00
C GLY A 387 -5.74 -40.72 -15.13
N LYS A 388 -6.32 -40.70 -16.34
CA LYS A 388 -7.50 -39.88 -16.68
C LYS A 388 -8.79 -40.27 -15.92
N PHE A 389 -8.80 -41.45 -15.32
CA PHE A 389 -9.91 -41.97 -14.50
C PHE A 389 -9.60 -41.91 -12.99
N ASP A 390 -8.37 -41.56 -12.63
CA ASP A 390 -7.92 -41.56 -11.25
C ASP A 390 -8.39 -40.30 -10.54
N GLN A 391 -8.97 -40.47 -9.36
CA GLN A 391 -9.33 -39.36 -8.48
C GLN A 391 -8.14 -38.99 -7.60
N LEU A 392 -8.01 -37.71 -7.27
CA LEU A 392 -6.95 -37.25 -6.38
C LEU A 392 -6.97 -37.99 -5.03
N GLY A 393 -5.78 -38.42 -4.59
CA GLY A 393 -5.58 -39.16 -3.34
C GLY A 393 -5.89 -40.66 -3.42
N LYS A 394 -6.43 -41.18 -4.53
CA LYS A 394 -6.65 -42.62 -4.72
C LYS A 394 -5.39 -43.36 -5.21
N THR A 395 -4.44 -42.66 -5.81
CA THR A 395 -3.20 -43.25 -6.34
C THR A 395 -2.00 -42.88 -5.47
N ASN A 396 -0.88 -43.60 -5.67
CA ASN A 396 0.42 -43.24 -5.08
C ASN A 396 1.10 -42.05 -5.77
N THR A 397 0.49 -41.50 -6.82
CA THR A 397 1.01 -40.35 -7.57
C THR A 397 0.35 -39.03 -7.19
N SER A 398 -0.60 -39.03 -6.24
CA SER A 398 -1.34 -37.84 -5.82
C SER A 398 -1.48 -37.73 -4.30
N TRP A 399 -1.42 -36.49 -3.80
CA TRP A 399 -1.56 -36.14 -2.40
C TRP A 399 -2.49 -34.94 -2.29
N CYS A 400 -3.56 -35.03 -1.50
CA CYS A 400 -4.53 -33.96 -1.38
C CYS A 400 -5.23 -33.91 -0.02
N LEU A 401 -5.79 -32.74 0.30
CA LEU A 401 -6.90 -32.64 1.22
C LEU A 401 -8.21 -32.84 0.46
N TYR A 402 -9.14 -33.53 1.10
CA TYR A 402 -10.49 -33.81 0.61
C TYR A 402 -11.51 -33.24 1.59
N VAL A 403 -12.44 -32.45 1.06
CA VAL A 403 -13.55 -31.84 1.78
C VAL A 403 -14.84 -32.30 1.11
N ASN A 404 -15.81 -32.75 1.90
CA ASN A 404 -17.15 -33.05 1.42
C ASN A 404 -18.20 -32.69 2.48
N ASN A 405 -19.25 -31.99 2.04
CA ASN A 405 -20.33 -31.39 2.82
C ASN A 405 -21.72 -31.78 2.27
N TRP A 406 -21.82 -32.72 1.31
CA TRP A 406 -23.09 -33.02 0.62
C TRP A 406 -24.09 -33.80 1.47
N LEU A 407 -23.63 -34.67 2.37
CA LEU A 407 -24.48 -35.51 3.23
C LEU A 407 -23.85 -35.74 4.61
N GLN A 408 -22.58 -36.13 4.61
CA GLN A 408 -21.76 -36.26 5.81
C GLN A 408 -20.54 -35.36 5.64
N ALA A 409 -20.34 -34.44 6.58
CA ALA A 409 -19.16 -33.60 6.61
C ALA A 409 -17.91 -34.47 6.81
N THR A 410 -17.03 -34.50 5.82
CA THR A 410 -15.75 -35.21 5.90
C THR A 410 -14.64 -34.28 5.49
N PHE A 411 -13.64 -34.16 6.37
CA PHE A 411 -12.39 -33.48 6.08
C PHE A 411 -11.24 -34.45 6.31
N ALA A 412 -10.47 -34.76 5.27
CA ALA A 412 -9.45 -35.80 5.35
C ALA A 412 -8.25 -35.52 4.45
N ALA A 413 -7.07 -35.93 4.90
CA ALA A 413 -5.90 -36.04 4.05
C ALA A 413 -5.91 -37.39 3.31
N LYS A 414 -5.73 -37.38 1.99
CA LYS A 414 -5.80 -38.57 1.13
C LYS A 414 -4.53 -38.77 0.30
N HIS A 415 -4.06 -40.01 0.27
CA HIS A 415 -2.94 -40.47 -0.55
C HIS A 415 -2.98 -41.99 -0.67
N ASN A 416 -2.70 -42.53 -1.86
CA ASN A 416 -2.60 -43.97 -2.11
C ASN A 416 -3.79 -44.78 -1.57
N ASN A 417 -5.00 -44.28 -1.84
CA ASN A 417 -6.28 -44.84 -1.40
C ASN A 417 -6.47 -44.91 0.13
N LYS A 418 -5.58 -44.28 0.90
CA LYS A 418 -5.72 -44.08 2.35
C LYS A 418 -6.30 -42.70 2.61
N ALA A 419 -7.19 -42.62 3.59
CA ALA A 419 -7.78 -41.38 4.07
C ALA A 419 -7.56 -41.26 5.58
N LYS A 420 -6.98 -40.15 6.01
CA LYS A 420 -6.84 -39.79 7.43
C LYS A 420 -7.79 -38.64 7.74
N PRO A 421 -8.86 -38.85 8.52
CA PRO A 421 -9.74 -37.78 8.99
C PRO A 421 -8.96 -36.72 9.76
N LEU A 422 -9.32 -35.46 9.57
CA LEU A 422 -8.78 -34.32 10.30
C LEU A 422 -9.85 -33.83 11.29
N GLU A 423 -9.45 -33.64 12.55
CA GLU A 423 -10.36 -33.26 13.65
C GLU A 423 -10.62 -31.76 13.73
N THR A 424 -9.98 -30.97 12.87
CA THR A 424 -10.14 -29.52 12.82
C THR A 424 -11.29 -29.12 11.88
N THR A 425 -11.80 -27.91 12.07
CA THR A 425 -12.82 -27.35 11.17
C THR A 425 -12.21 -27.03 9.81
N VAL A 426 -13.01 -27.19 8.75
CA VAL A 426 -12.60 -26.80 7.40
C VAL A 426 -12.50 -25.27 7.37
N PRO A 427 -11.32 -24.69 7.07
CA PRO A 427 -11.18 -23.24 6.97
C PRO A 427 -11.87 -22.71 5.70
N ASP A 428 -12.21 -21.42 5.70
CA ASP A 428 -12.75 -20.74 4.49
C ASP A 428 -11.74 -20.78 3.33
N ARG A 429 -10.45 -20.75 3.67
CA ARG A 429 -9.35 -20.78 2.72
C ARG A 429 -8.23 -21.72 3.18
N ILE A 430 -7.80 -22.60 2.28
CA ILE A 430 -6.71 -23.55 2.50
C ILE A 430 -5.46 -23.04 1.78
N GLY A 431 -4.38 -22.88 2.54
CA GLY A 431 -3.04 -22.66 2.01
C GLY A 431 -2.33 -23.97 1.73
N ILE A 432 -1.69 -24.08 0.59
CA ILE A 432 -0.93 -25.26 0.15
C ILE A 432 0.53 -24.85 0.01
N TYR A 433 1.40 -25.51 0.76
CA TYR A 433 2.84 -25.33 0.75
C TYR A 433 3.50 -26.58 0.18
N CYS A 434 4.31 -26.41 -0.86
CA CYS A 434 5.10 -27.49 -1.45
C CYS A 434 6.59 -27.15 -1.30
N ASP A 435 7.30 -27.94 -0.51
CA ASP A 435 8.76 -27.97 -0.45
C ASP A 435 9.25 -29.13 -1.30
N PHE A 436 9.60 -28.85 -2.55
CA PHE A 436 10.02 -29.89 -3.47
C PHE A 436 11.36 -30.51 -3.01
N ASP A 437 12.31 -29.65 -2.68
CA ASP A 437 13.67 -30.04 -2.30
C ASP A 437 13.70 -30.72 -0.92
N GLY A 438 12.91 -30.19 0.03
CA GLY A 438 12.74 -30.75 1.37
C GLY A 438 11.82 -31.97 1.45
N GLY A 439 11.11 -32.31 0.38
CA GLY A 439 10.24 -33.49 0.31
C GLY A 439 9.00 -33.38 1.20
N GLN A 440 8.30 -32.26 1.13
CA GLN A 440 7.14 -32.01 1.97
C GLN A 440 6.00 -31.31 1.24
N LEU A 441 4.77 -31.74 1.53
CA LEU A 441 3.55 -31.04 1.15
C LEU A 441 2.75 -30.77 2.42
N ALA A 442 2.57 -29.51 2.78
CA ALA A 442 1.82 -29.11 3.96
C ALA A 442 0.61 -28.24 3.59
N PHE A 443 -0.42 -28.33 4.42
CA PHE A 443 -1.67 -27.61 4.26
C PHE A 443 -1.93 -26.79 5.50
N TYR A 444 -2.34 -25.54 5.31
CA TYR A 444 -2.55 -24.57 6.37
C TYR A 444 -3.93 -23.94 6.28
N ASN A 445 -4.47 -23.52 7.41
CA ASN A 445 -5.50 -22.49 7.40
C ASN A 445 -4.83 -21.21 6.88
N ALA A 446 -5.32 -20.69 5.76
CA ALA A 446 -4.68 -19.54 5.12
C ALA A 446 -4.77 -18.26 5.95
N ASP A 447 -5.79 -18.10 6.80
CA ASP A 447 -5.97 -16.89 7.59
C ASP A 447 -5.13 -16.95 8.87
N THR A 448 -5.17 -18.07 9.60
CA THR A 448 -4.47 -18.22 10.89
C THR A 448 -3.04 -18.77 10.76
N LYS A 449 -2.66 -19.24 9.56
CA LYS A 449 -1.43 -19.99 9.28
C LYS A 449 -1.23 -21.23 10.16
N GLN A 450 -2.31 -21.75 10.75
CA GLN A 450 -2.29 -22.99 11.52
C GLN A 450 -2.13 -24.19 10.59
N LEU A 451 -1.20 -25.10 10.92
CA LEU A 451 -1.02 -26.35 10.18
C LEU A 451 -2.27 -27.24 10.30
N LEU A 452 -2.81 -27.67 9.16
CA LEU A 452 -3.92 -28.63 9.07
C LEU A 452 -3.39 -30.06 8.91
N TYR A 453 -2.44 -30.26 7.99
CA TYR A 453 -1.83 -31.56 7.72
C TYR A 453 -0.51 -31.42 6.95
N SER A 454 0.37 -32.42 7.07
CA SER A 454 1.62 -32.49 6.30
C SER A 454 1.94 -33.91 5.84
N PHE A 455 2.24 -34.06 4.55
CA PHE A 455 2.82 -35.25 3.95
C PHE A 455 4.33 -35.08 3.86
N LYS A 456 5.07 -36.07 4.35
CA LYS A 456 6.52 -36.18 4.14
C LYS A 456 6.78 -37.22 3.05
N THR A 457 7.26 -36.77 1.89
CA THR A 457 7.53 -37.63 0.75
C THR A 457 8.64 -37.03 -0.11
N LYS A 458 9.61 -37.85 -0.51
CA LYS A 458 10.64 -37.41 -1.45
C LYS A 458 10.04 -37.38 -2.85
N PHE A 459 9.84 -36.20 -3.41
CA PHE A 459 9.39 -36.06 -4.79
C PHE A 459 10.51 -36.53 -5.72
N THR A 460 10.24 -37.60 -6.47
CA THR A 460 11.19 -38.18 -7.44
C THR A 460 10.90 -37.75 -8.87
N GLN A 461 9.76 -37.10 -9.08
CA GLN A 461 9.28 -36.59 -10.36
C GLN A 461 8.70 -35.20 -10.14
N PRO A 462 8.68 -34.36 -11.20
CA PRO A 462 7.96 -33.09 -11.17
C PRO A 462 6.51 -33.24 -10.72
N VAL A 463 6.05 -32.31 -9.90
CA VAL A 463 4.68 -32.29 -9.37
C VAL A 463 3.91 -31.10 -9.93
N ILE A 464 2.59 -31.25 -10.04
CA ILE A 464 1.69 -30.23 -10.58
C ILE A 464 0.54 -30.05 -9.58
N PRO A 465 0.09 -28.80 -9.31
CA PRO A 465 -1.13 -28.56 -8.55
C PRO A 465 -2.33 -29.29 -9.15
N GLY A 466 -3.08 -29.99 -8.32
CA GLY A 466 -4.25 -30.78 -8.73
C GLY A 466 -5.50 -30.34 -7.98
N PHE A 467 -6.60 -30.16 -8.71
CA PHE A 467 -7.88 -29.70 -8.18
C PHE A 467 -9.00 -30.60 -8.66
N MET A 468 -9.79 -31.15 -7.74
CA MET A 468 -10.96 -31.93 -8.07
C MET A 468 -12.19 -31.26 -7.45
N VAL A 469 -13.24 -31.01 -8.22
CA VAL A 469 -14.44 -30.29 -7.75
C VAL A 469 -15.70 -31.00 -8.19
N TRP A 470 -16.62 -31.18 -7.25
CA TRP A 470 -17.92 -31.78 -7.51
C TRP A 470 -19.01 -31.00 -6.77
N CYS A 471 -19.99 -30.52 -7.52
CA CYS A 471 -21.12 -29.71 -7.07
C CYS A 471 -20.68 -28.40 -6.36
N GLY A 472 -20.50 -27.33 -7.14
CA GLY A 472 -20.05 -25.98 -6.74
C GLY A 472 -18.69 -25.63 -7.33
N GLY A 473 -17.95 -24.70 -6.71
CA GLY A 473 -16.69 -24.21 -7.26
C GLY A 473 -15.62 -23.80 -6.25
N ILE A 474 -14.41 -23.55 -6.75
CA ILE A 474 -13.27 -23.06 -5.97
C ILE A 474 -12.56 -21.91 -6.69
N THR A 475 -12.04 -20.96 -5.92
CA THR A 475 -11.21 -19.85 -6.39
C THR A 475 -9.75 -20.06 -5.99
N LEU A 476 -8.85 -19.87 -6.94
CA LEU A 476 -7.41 -20.04 -6.81
C LEU A 476 -6.70 -18.69 -6.62
N TYR A 477 -5.72 -18.65 -5.71
CA TYR A 477 -4.87 -17.50 -5.45
C TYR A 477 -3.39 -17.90 -5.59
N THR A 478 -2.74 -17.37 -6.62
CA THR A 478 -1.33 -17.60 -6.98
C THR A 478 -0.53 -16.30 -6.99
N GLY A 479 0.80 -16.39 -7.10
CA GLY A 479 1.69 -15.22 -6.98
C GLY A 479 1.90 -14.80 -5.52
N LEU A 480 1.80 -15.76 -4.62
CA LEU A 480 2.02 -15.60 -3.19
C LEU A 480 3.40 -16.13 -2.82
N GLN A 481 4.13 -15.39 -1.99
CA GLN A 481 5.31 -15.91 -1.33
C GLN A 481 4.94 -16.96 -0.29
N VAL A 482 5.89 -17.86 -0.03
CA VAL A 482 5.83 -18.74 1.13
C VAL A 482 5.85 -17.88 2.40
N PRO A 483 4.78 -17.88 3.24
CA PRO A 483 4.72 -17.06 4.43
C PRO A 483 5.84 -17.39 5.42
N SER A 484 6.40 -16.38 6.09
CA SER A 484 7.47 -16.53 7.08
C SER A 484 7.02 -17.41 8.25
N ALA A 485 5.76 -17.28 8.68
CA ALA A 485 5.18 -18.14 9.72
C ALA A 485 5.21 -19.62 9.33
N VAL A 486 4.93 -19.94 8.05
CA VAL A 486 5.03 -21.30 7.51
C VAL A 486 6.47 -21.79 7.56
N LYS A 487 7.45 -20.97 7.13
CA LYS A 487 8.88 -21.33 7.17
C LYS A 487 9.40 -21.57 8.59
N THR A 488 8.97 -20.78 9.58
CA THR A 488 9.41 -20.92 10.97
C THR A 488 8.88 -22.21 11.61
N LEU A 489 7.62 -22.55 11.36
CA LEU A 489 7.02 -23.80 11.86
C LEU A 489 7.74 -25.04 11.33
N GLN A 490 8.26 -24.98 10.09
CA GLN A 490 9.09 -26.05 9.53
C GLN A 490 10.41 -26.25 10.28
N LYS A 491 11.06 -25.16 10.71
CA LYS A 491 12.30 -25.23 11.49
C LYS A 491 12.06 -25.86 12.87
N SER A 492 10.94 -25.55 13.53
CA SER A 492 10.61 -26.15 14.83
C SER A 492 10.27 -27.64 14.74
N GLU A 493 9.55 -28.09 13.71
CA GLU A 493 9.22 -29.52 13.53
C GLU A 493 10.45 -30.37 13.17
N ASN A 494 11.44 -29.80 12.48
CA ASN A 494 12.70 -30.49 12.19
C ASN A 494 13.66 -30.51 13.40
N GLY A 495 13.44 -29.66 14.41
CA GLY A 495 14.21 -29.62 15.65
C GLY A 495 13.64 -30.45 16.81
N MET A 496 12.36 -30.83 16.75
CA MET A 496 11.70 -31.68 17.74
C MET A 496 11.23 -32.99 17.12
N SER A 497 12.02 -34.05 17.28
CA SER A 497 11.54 -35.40 17.05
C SER A 497 10.42 -35.74 18.04
N GLY A 498 9.20 -35.98 17.53
CA GLY A 498 8.19 -36.75 18.27
C GLY A 498 6.80 -36.11 18.36
N SER A 499 6.04 -36.08 17.26
CA SER A 499 4.61 -36.41 17.32
C SER A 499 4.15 -36.97 15.97
N SER A 500 3.65 -38.20 16.01
CA SER A 500 3.29 -39.01 14.86
C SER A 500 1.98 -38.56 14.25
N SER A 501 2.03 -37.84 13.13
CA SER A 501 0.83 -37.59 12.30
C SER A 501 1.03 -37.73 10.79
N SER A 502 2.23 -38.08 10.33
CA SER A 502 2.55 -38.30 8.91
C SER A 502 2.15 -39.71 8.45
N LEU A 503 1.46 -39.82 7.30
CA LEU A 503 1.37 -41.08 6.55
C LEU A 503 2.75 -41.34 5.93
N THR A 504 3.55 -42.24 6.51
CA THR A 504 4.83 -42.65 5.95
C THR A 504 4.65 -43.76 4.91
N ASN A 505 5.42 -43.70 3.83
CA ASN A 505 5.54 -44.78 2.86
C ASN A 505 6.21 -45.99 3.51
N ALA A 506 5.45 -47.05 3.78
CA ALA A 506 6.01 -48.38 3.96
C ALA A 506 6.19 -48.99 2.56
N VAL A 507 7.43 -49.15 2.14
CA VAL A 507 7.80 -49.96 0.97
C VAL A 507 7.62 -51.42 1.37
N GLN A 508 6.77 -52.14 0.64
CA GLN A 508 6.84 -53.59 0.45
C GLN A 508 6.58 -53.90 -1.01
#